data_AF-A0A8X7X1V5-F1
#
_entry.id   AF-A0A8X7X1V5-F1
#
_cell.length_a   1.000
_cell.length_b   1.000
_cell.length_c   1.000
_cell.angle_alpha   90.00
_cell.angle_beta   90.00
_cell.angle_gamma   90.00
#
_symmetry.space_group_name_H-M   'P 1'
#
loop_
_entity.id
_entity.type
_entity.pdbx_description
1 polymer ?
#
loop_
_entity_poly.entity_id
_entity_poly.type
_entity_poly.pdbx_seq_one_letter_code
_entity_poly.pdbx_strand_id
1 'polypeptide(L)'
;MLIPTTSAVETLPGKALKLSCRISGFSFSSYYVHWIRQPPGKGLQWVGYSGSSIDSRFKVTEDSNNNLALLDISNMATEDTGVYYCARRHNGAL
;
A
#
# COMPACT_ATOMS: atom_id res chain seq x y z
N MET A 1 -4.25 -6.62 -11.17
CA MET A 1 -3.33 -5.60 -11.72
C MET A 1 -2.60 -4.96 -10.55
N LEU A 2 -1.27 -4.95 -10.59
CA LEU A 2 -0.42 -4.26 -9.62
C LEU A 2 -0.05 -2.89 -10.17
N ILE A 3 -0.32 -1.83 -9.42
CA ILE A 3 0.08 -0.46 -9.75
C ILE A 3 1.23 -0.12 -8.79
N PRO A 4 2.48 0.05 -9.27
CA PRO A 4 3.56 0.46 -8.41
C PRO A 4 3.34 1.90 -7.94
N THR A 5 3.76 2.20 -6.70
CA THR A 5 3.90 3.59 -6.29
C THR A 5 4.99 4.26 -7.11
N THR A 6 4.72 5.45 -7.64
CA THR A 6 5.57 6.11 -8.64
C THR A 6 6.85 6.73 -8.09
N SER A 7 7.08 6.67 -6.77
CA SER A 7 8.15 7.44 -6.12
C SER A 7 9.05 6.55 -5.26
N ALA A 8 10.37 6.63 -5.50
CA ALA A 8 11.36 6.15 -4.56
C ALA A 8 11.40 7.11 -3.36
N VAL A 9 11.28 6.58 -2.14
CA VAL A 9 11.31 7.38 -0.92
C VAL A 9 12.32 6.78 0.04
N GLU A 10 13.26 7.60 0.50
CA GLU A 10 14.19 7.26 1.58
C GLU A 10 13.67 7.85 2.89
N THR A 11 13.69 7.06 3.96
CA THR A 11 13.30 7.49 5.29
C THR A 11 14.18 6.81 6.33
N LEU A 12 14.40 7.46 7.47
CA LEU A 12 15.14 6.87 8.57
C LEU A 12 14.26 5.90 9.36
N PRO A 13 14.84 4.81 9.91
CA PRO A 13 14.13 3.98 10.88
C PRO A 13 13.58 4.83 12.04
N GLY A 14 12.41 4.48 12.54
CA GLY A 14 11.73 5.22 13.61
C GLY A 14 10.91 6.43 13.14
N LYS A 15 10.96 6.79 11.85
CA LYS A 15 10.16 7.88 11.29
C LYS A 15 8.86 7.36 10.67
N ALA A 16 7.87 8.25 10.61
CA ALA A 16 6.66 7.98 9.88
C ALA A 16 6.90 8.18 8.37
N LEU A 17 6.24 7.36 7.55
CA LEU A 17 6.26 7.47 6.10
C LEU A 17 4.83 7.39 5.56
N LYS A 18 4.52 8.23 4.58
CA LYS A 18 3.24 8.17 3.87
C LYS A 18 3.48 7.83 2.40
N LEU A 19 2.85 6.76 1.93
CA LEU A 19 2.83 6.39 0.53
C LEU A 19 1.47 6.70 -0.07
N SER A 20 1.47 7.08 -1.34
CA SER A 20 0.26 7.34 -2.11
C SER A 20 0.29 6.58 -3.42
N CYS A 21 -0.90 6.22 -3.89
CA CYS A 21 -1.09 5.40 -5.05
C CYS A 21 -2.34 5.83 -5.79
N ARG A 22 -2.14 6.37 -7.00
CA ARG A 22 -3.22 6.88 -7.82
C ARG A 22 -3.88 5.75 -8.58
N ILE A 23 -5.18 5.60 -8.36
CA ILE A 23 -6.00 4.62 -9.03
C ILE A 23 -6.58 5.25 -10.30
N SER A 24 -6.43 4.55 -11.41
CA SER A 24 -7.03 4.92 -12.70
C SER A 24 -7.87 3.76 -13.23
N GLY A 25 -8.98 4.09 -13.90
CA GLY A 25 -9.87 3.09 -14.52
C GLY A 25 -10.89 2.42 -13.61
N PHE A 26 -10.96 2.76 -12.32
CA PHE A 26 -12.05 2.39 -11.40
C PHE A 26 -12.07 3.30 -10.16
N SER A 27 -13.15 3.23 -9.37
CA SER A 27 -13.32 3.95 -8.10
C SER A 27 -13.33 3.01 -6.88
N PHE A 28 -13.02 3.55 -5.70
CA PHE A 28 -13.04 2.80 -4.43
C PHE A 28 -14.44 2.29 -4.04
N SER A 29 -15.50 2.95 -4.52
CA SER A 29 -16.88 2.48 -4.32
C SER A 29 -17.16 1.11 -4.95
N SER A 30 -16.35 0.67 -5.91
CA SER A 30 -16.55 -0.59 -6.63
C SER A 30 -15.59 -1.70 -6.20
N TYR A 31 -14.43 -1.36 -5.62
CA TYR A 31 -13.39 -2.34 -5.28
C TYR A 31 -12.54 -1.88 -4.10
N TYR A 32 -12.20 -2.82 -3.22
CA TYR A 32 -11.13 -2.63 -2.25
C TYR A 32 -9.77 -2.59 -2.96
N VAL A 33 -8.92 -1.66 -2.51
CA VAL A 33 -7.52 -1.59 -2.93
C VAL A 33 -6.63 -2.14 -1.82
N HIS A 34 -5.84 -3.14 -2.17
CA HIS A 34 -4.89 -3.77 -1.27
C HIS A 34 -3.51 -3.16 -1.46
N TRP A 35 -2.81 -2.95 -0.36
CA TRP A 35 -1.38 -2.70 -0.35
C TRP A 35 -0.61 -4.01 -0.25
N ILE A 36 0.40 -4.13 -1.11
CA ILE A 36 1.30 -5.27 -1.19
C ILE A 36 2.72 -4.73 -1.18
N ARG A 37 3.61 -5.40 -0.45
CA ARG A 37 5.02 -5.06 -0.36
C ARG A 37 5.87 -6.20 -0.87
N GLN A 38 6.94 -5.87 -1.57
CA GLN A 38 7.98 -6.80 -1.98
C GLN A 38 9.33 -6.40 -1.37
N PRO A 39 9.79 -7.11 -0.34
CA PRO A 39 11.15 -6.93 0.16
C PRO A 39 12.19 -7.38 -0.88
N PRO A 40 13.42 -6.82 -0.85
CA PRO A 40 14.51 -7.28 -1.72
C PRO A 40 14.74 -8.79 -1.62
N GLY A 41 14.76 -9.48 -2.75
CA GLY A 41 14.98 -10.94 -2.80
C GLY A 41 13.85 -11.81 -2.22
N LYS A 42 12.68 -11.24 -1.92
CA LYS A 42 11.52 -11.97 -1.39
C LYS A 42 10.29 -11.86 -2.30
N GLY A 43 9.31 -12.73 -2.04
CA GLY A 43 8.00 -12.70 -2.69
C GLY A 43 7.13 -11.53 -2.23
N LEU A 44 5.96 -11.41 -2.85
CA LEU A 44 4.94 -10.42 -2.50
C LEU A 44 4.34 -10.73 -1.13
N GLN A 45 4.17 -9.71 -0.30
CA GLN A 45 3.60 -9.78 1.04
C GLN A 45 2.42 -8.82 1.14
N TRP A 46 1.27 -9.32 1.57
CA TRP A 46 0.10 -8.47 1.80
C TRP A 46 0.31 -7.59 3.04
N VAL A 47 -0.01 -6.30 2.92
CA VAL A 47 0.13 -5.30 4.00
C VAL A 47 -1.21 -4.96 4.61
N GLY A 48 -2.22 -4.68 3.78
CA GLY A 48 -3.51 -4.18 4.27
C GLY A 48 -4.47 -3.77 3.16
N TYR A 49 -5.69 -3.41 3.54
CA TYR A 49 -6.65 -2.61 2.77
C TYR A 49 -7.42 -1.71 3.75
N SER A 50 -8.31 -0.84 3.27
CA SER A 50 -9.11 0.04 4.13
C SER A 50 -9.87 -0.76 5.21
N GLY A 51 -9.48 -0.59 6.47
CA GLY A 51 -10.06 -1.28 7.63
C GLY A 51 -9.34 -2.55 8.12
N SER A 52 -8.27 -3.02 7.46
CA SER A 52 -7.50 -4.19 7.92
C SER A 52 -6.04 -4.12 7.49
N SER A 53 -5.11 -4.40 8.41
CA SER A 53 -3.68 -4.48 8.14
C SER A 53 -3.02 -5.63 8.90
N ILE A 54 -1.86 -6.08 8.43
CA ILE A 54 -1.07 -7.14 9.06
C ILE A 54 -0.30 -6.66 10.30
N ASP A 55 -0.11 -5.35 10.43
CA ASP A 55 0.62 -4.70 11.52
C ASP A 55 -0.09 -3.40 11.88
N SER A 56 -0.24 -3.14 13.18
CA SER A 56 -0.90 -1.94 13.71
C SER A 56 -0.18 -0.64 13.36
N ARG A 57 1.10 -0.72 12.95
CA ARG A 57 1.89 0.41 12.44
C ARG A 57 1.40 0.88 11.06
N PHE A 58 0.71 0.03 10.31
CA PHE A 58 0.20 0.33 8.98
C PHE A 58 -1.25 0.78 9.04
N LYS A 59 -1.52 2.01 8.59
CA LYS A 59 -2.86 2.56 8.42
C LYS A 59 -3.15 2.80 6.95
N VAL A 60 -4.09 2.03 6.41
CA VAL A 60 -4.56 2.20 5.03
C VAL A 60 -5.80 3.10 5.03
N THR A 61 -5.78 4.12 4.18
CA THR A 61 -6.92 5.01 3.95
C THR A 61 -7.16 5.22 2.45
N GLU A 62 -8.39 5.61 2.12
CA GLU A 62 -8.82 5.88 0.74
C GLU A 62 -9.30 7.33 0.65
N ASP A 63 -8.77 8.08 -0.32
CA ASP A 63 -9.26 9.39 -0.70
C ASP A 63 -10.03 9.27 -2.01
N SER A 64 -11.34 9.09 -1.88
CA SER A 64 -12.27 8.94 -3.00
C SER A 64 -12.39 10.17 -3.87
N ASN A 65 -12.09 11.37 -3.36
CA ASN A 65 -12.16 12.60 -4.16
C ASN A 65 -11.01 12.68 -5.16
N ASN A 66 -9.83 12.20 -4.77
CA ASN A 66 -8.62 12.24 -5.59
C ASN A 66 -8.26 10.89 -6.23
N ASN A 67 -9.05 9.85 -5.99
CA ASN A 67 -8.75 8.47 -6.38
C ASN A 67 -7.36 8.01 -5.90
N LEU A 68 -7.02 8.30 -4.64
CA LEU A 68 -5.76 7.93 -4.02
C LEU A 68 -5.96 6.87 -2.93
N ALA A 69 -5.20 5.78 -3.02
CA ALA A 69 -4.99 4.88 -1.90
C ALA A 69 -3.77 5.38 -1.14
N LEU A 70 -3.89 5.47 0.18
CA LEU A 70 -2.86 6.02 1.06
C LEU A 70 -2.46 4.96 2.09
N LEU A 71 -1.17 4.88 2.37
CA LEU A 71 -0.60 4.04 3.42
C LEU A 71 0.26 4.91 4.32
N ASP A 72 -0.19 5.12 5.56
CA ASP A 72 0.59 5.75 6.62
C ASP A 72 1.29 4.66 7.44
N ILE A 73 2.61 4.74 7.57
CA ILE A 73 3.46 3.85 8.36
C ILE A 73 4.01 4.67 9.52
N SER A 74 3.63 4.37 10.76
CA SER A 74 3.93 5.25 11.90
C SER A 74 5.33 5.11 12.49
N ASN A 75 5.92 3.91 12.43
CA ASN A 75 7.23 3.59 12.99
C ASN A 75 7.99 2.71 12.00
N MET A 76 8.58 3.33 10.96
CA MET A 76 9.26 2.60 9.89
C MET A 76 10.44 1.81 10.43
N ALA A 77 10.52 0.53 10.08
CA ALA A 77 11.63 -0.34 10.44
C ALA A 77 12.43 -0.75 9.20
N THR A 78 13.67 -1.23 9.38
CA THR A 78 14.52 -1.66 8.26
C THR A 78 13.91 -2.87 7.56
N GLU A 79 13.22 -3.72 8.31
CA GLU A 79 12.44 -4.82 7.78
C GLU A 79 11.20 -4.38 7.00
N ASP A 80 10.87 -3.07 6.90
CA ASP A 80 9.77 -2.51 6.09
C ASP A 80 10.24 -2.02 4.70
N THR A 81 11.55 -2.03 4.43
CA THR A 81 12.12 -1.61 3.13
C THR A 81 11.72 -2.55 1.99
N GLY A 82 11.23 -1.99 0.89
CA GLY A 82 10.86 -2.76 -0.29
C GLY A 82 10.07 -1.93 -1.30
N VAL A 83 9.63 -2.56 -2.37
CA VAL A 83 8.72 -1.94 -3.34
C VAL A 83 7.29 -2.13 -2.85
N TYR A 84 6.50 -1.06 -2.86
CA TYR A 84 5.09 -1.11 -2.49
C TYR A 84 4.21 -0.99 -3.74
N TYR A 85 3.15 -1.78 -3.77
CA TYR A 85 2.22 -1.88 -4.87
C TYR A 85 0.78 -1.77 -4.36
N CYS A 86 -0.09 -1.20 -5.17
CA CYS A 86 -1.53 -1.32 -5.01
C CYS A 86 -2.07 -2.41 -5.91
N ALA A 87 -2.98 -3.21 -5.36
CA ALA A 87 -3.66 -4.26 -6.09
C ALA A 87 -5.16 -4.08 -5.98
N ARG A 88 -5.85 -4.09 -7.13
CA ARG A 88 -7.30 -4.31 -7.15
C ARG A 88 -7.57 -5.79 -6.88
N ARG A 89 -8.41 -6.09 -5.89
CA ARG A 89 -8.97 -7.45 -5.76
C ARG A 89 -9.94 -7.68 -6.90
N HIS A 90 -9.55 -8.52 -7.85
CA HIS A 90 -10.52 -9.16 -8.74
C HIS A 90 -11.14 -10.33 -7.97
N ASN A 91 -12.45 -10.50 -8.05
CA ASN A 91 -13.12 -11.73 -7.61
C ASN A 91 -12.53 -12.89 -8.44
N GLY A 92 -11.46 -13.54 -7.96
CA GLY A 92 -10.90 -14.71 -8.66
C GLY A 92 -9.43 -15.08 -8.42
N ALA A 93 -8.54 -14.25 -7.88
CA ALA A 93 -7.16 -14.68 -7.62
C ALA A 93 -6.40 -13.82 -6.59
N LEU A 94 -5.71 -14.51 -5.67
CA LEU A 94 -4.48 -14.06 -5.02
C LEU A 94 -3.31 -14.71 -5.74
#